data_AF-A0A7R6SZD2-F1
#
_entry.id   AF-A0A7R6SZD2-F1
#
_cell.length_a   1.000
_cell.length_b   1.000
_cell.length_c   1.000
_cell.angle_alpha   90.00
_cell.angle_beta   90.00
_cell.angle_gamma   90.00
#
_symmetry.space_group_name_H-M   'P 1'
#
loop_
_entity.id
_entity.type
_entity.pdbx_description
1 polymer ?
#
loop_
_entity_poly.entity_id
_entity_poly.type
_entity_poly.pdbx_seq_one_letter_code
_entity_poly.pdbx_strand_id
1 'polypeptide(L)'
;MSDAKLLVCIIEKEEKLEEVLEGLVEIGITGASILDVRGMFEFLADEIPIFAGFRNLIEDKNPTNKMIISVIKDDNLLKEAMDTIEEIYGSFSNPNTGIMFSLNIGNLRGLKL
;
A
#
# COMPACT_ATOMS: atom_id res chain seq x y z
N MET A 1 -15.20 2.22 -21.04
CA MET A 1 -14.12 2.29 -20.03
C MET A 1 -14.23 1.04 -19.20
N SER A 2 -13.13 0.44 -18.76
CA SER A 2 -13.21 -0.70 -17.85
C SER A 2 -13.66 -0.21 -16.47
N ASP A 3 -14.49 -0.98 -15.78
CA ASP A 3 -14.84 -0.74 -14.37
C ASP A 3 -13.66 -1.01 -13.42
N ALA A 4 -12.57 -1.59 -13.96
CA ALA A 4 -11.37 -1.89 -13.23
C ALA A 4 -10.71 -0.65 -12.60
N LYS A 5 -10.21 -0.83 -11.39
CA LYS A 5 -9.50 0.17 -10.58
C LYS A 5 -8.10 -0.28 -10.29
N LEU A 6 -7.19 0.68 -10.14
CA LEU A 6 -5.88 0.43 -9.57
C LEU A 6 -5.99 0.69 -8.07
N LEU A 7 -5.86 -0.35 -7.25
CA LEU A 7 -5.66 -0.22 -5.81
C LEU A 7 -4.17 0.07 -5.56
N VAL A 8 -3.90 1.09 -4.73
CA VAL A 8 -2.58 1.40 -4.22
C VAL A 8 -2.68 1.45 -2.70
N CYS A 9 -1.90 0.61 -2.02
CA CYS A 9 -1.80 0.59 -0.57
C CYS A 9 -0.32 0.72 -0.18
N ILE A 10 0.01 1.69 0.65
CA ILE A 10 1.34 1.87 1.23
C ILE A 10 1.22 1.57 2.71
N ILE A 11 1.99 0.60 3.19
CA ILE A 11 2.03 0.18 4.59
C ILE A 11 3.44 0.38 5.16
N GLU A 12 3.51 0.77 6.43
CA GLU A 12 4.76 1.00 7.17
C GLU A 12 5.31 -0.28 7.82
N LYS A 13 4.44 -1.25 8.14
CA LYS A 13 4.81 -2.47 8.87
C LYS A 13 4.85 -3.67 7.94
N GLU A 14 6.05 -4.10 7.59
CA GLU A 14 6.30 -5.29 6.74
C GLU A 14 5.72 -6.58 7.36
N GLU A 15 5.65 -6.68 8.68
CA GLU A 15 5.14 -7.87 9.40
C GLU A 15 3.71 -8.28 9.00
N LYS A 16 2.90 -7.33 8.54
CA LYS A 16 1.51 -7.58 8.10
C LYS A 16 1.36 -7.78 6.60
N LEU A 17 2.44 -7.63 5.83
CA LEU A 17 2.40 -7.73 4.37
C LEU A 17 1.91 -9.11 3.94
N GLU A 18 2.45 -10.19 4.51
CA GLU A 18 2.07 -11.56 4.14
C GLU A 18 0.59 -11.82 4.40
N GLU A 19 0.10 -11.47 5.58
CA GLU A 19 -1.31 -11.62 5.97
C GLU A 19 -2.24 -10.81 5.04
N VAL A 20 -1.85 -9.59 4.66
CA VAL A 20 -2.59 -8.79 3.68
C VAL A 20 -2.66 -9.50 2.32
N LEU A 21 -1.54 -10.03 1.82
CA LEU A 21 -1.52 -10.71 0.52
C LEU A 21 -2.36 -11.99 0.54
N GLU A 22 -2.31 -12.74 1.64
CA GLU A 22 -3.14 -13.93 1.85
C GLU A 22 -4.64 -13.56 1.84
N GLY A 23 -5.04 -12.54 2.61
CA GLY A 23 -6.43 -12.07 2.63
C GLY A 23 -6.93 -11.59 1.26
N LEU A 24 -6.08 -10.91 0.48
CA LEU A 24 -6.41 -10.52 -0.90
C LEU A 24 -6.62 -11.75 -1.81
N VAL A 25 -5.79 -12.79 -1.68
CA VAL A 25 -5.95 -14.04 -2.44
C VAL A 25 -7.25 -14.75 -2.06
N GLU A 26 -7.63 -14.78 -0.78
CA GLU A 26 -8.86 -15.42 -0.29
C GLU A 26 -10.13 -14.81 -0.90
N ILE A 27 -10.15 -13.48 -1.12
CA ILE A 27 -11.27 -12.78 -1.78
C ILE A 27 -11.18 -12.78 -3.32
N GLY A 28 -10.21 -13.50 -3.89
CA GLY A 28 -10.07 -13.70 -5.33
C GLY A 28 -9.23 -12.66 -6.07
N ILE A 29 -8.39 -11.89 -5.36
CA ILE A 29 -7.38 -11.01 -5.96
C ILE A 29 -6.07 -11.78 -6.07
N THR A 30 -5.82 -12.34 -7.26
CA THR A 30 -4.71 -13.27 -7.50
C THR A 30 -3.45 -12.60 -8.03
N GLY A 31 -3.45 -11.28 -8.20
CA GLY A 31 -2.33 -10.53 -8.75
C GLY A 31 -2.10 -9.20 -8.06
N ALA A 32 -0.89 -9.01 -7.53
CA ALA A 32 -0.40 -7.74 -7.01
C ALA A 32 1.09 -7.59 -7.33
N SER A 33 1.57 -6.36 -7.39
CA SER A 33 2.99 -6.02 -7.42
C SER A 33 3.36 -5.32 -6.12
N ILE A 34 4.53 -5.65 -5.58
CA ILE A 34 5.02 -5.10 -4.31
C ILE A 34 6.30 -4.34 -4.61
N LEU A 35 6.40 -3.12 -4.10
CA LEU A 35 7.58 -2.27 -4.25
C LEU A 35 8.04 -1.78 -2.87
N ASP A 36 9.35 -1.67 -2.70
CA ASP A 36 9.92 -0.92 -1.59
C ASP A 36 9.82 0.57 -1.90
N VAL A 37 9.27 1.35 -0.97
CA VAL A 37 9.13 2.81 -1.09
C VAL A 37 9.66 3.49 0.16
N ARG A 38 10.13 4.73 0.00
CA ARG A 38 10.64 5.55 1.10
C ARG A 38 9.66 6.67 1.41
N GLY A 39 9.49 6.94 2.70
CA GLY A 39 8.76 8.12 3.14
C GLY A 39 9.54 9.40 2.78
N MET A 40 8.83 10.48 2.46
CA MET A 40 9.48 11.77 2.20
C MET A 40 10.29 12.24 3.41
N PHE A 41 9.74 12.11 4.62
CA PHE A 41 10.39 12.55 5.84
C PHE A 41 11.70 11.81 6.10
N GLU A 42 11.69 10.49 5.89
CA GLU A 42 12.85 9.61 5.96
C GLU A 42 13.93 10.04 4.95
N PHE A 43 13.55 10.23 3.67
CA PHE A 43 14.46 10.69 2.63
C PHE A 43 15.11 12.04 2.98
N LEU A 44 14.33 13.00 3.48
CA LEU A 44 14.84 14.32 3.85
C LEU A 44 15.84 14.25 5.01
N ALA A 45 15.55 13.46 6.05
CA ALA A 45 16.41 13.31 7.20
C ALA A 45 17.77 12.66 6.84
N ASP A 46 17.77 11.78 5.84
CA ASP A 46 18.98 11.09 5.39
C ASP A 46 19.82 11.91 4.43
N GLU A 47 19.20 12.48 3.39
CA GLU A 47 19.91 13.06 2.25
C GLU A 47 20.17 14.57 2.39
N ILE A 48 19.39 15.28 3.21
CA ILE A 48 19.45 16.75 3.27
C ILE A 48 19.99 17.21 4.63
N PRO A 49 21.20 17.82 4.69
CA PRO A 49 21.87 18.14 5.96
C PRO A 49 21.07 19.00 6.93
N ILE A 50 20.28 19.96 6.44
CA ILE A 50 19.45 20.82 7.31
C ILE A 50 18.36 20.04 8.07
N PHE A 51 17.99 18.87 7.56
CA PHE A 51 16.96 18.00 8.14
C PHE A 51 17.55 16.83 8.94
N ALA A 52 18.88 16.73 9.08
CA ALA A 52 19.53 15.64 9.82
C ALA A 52 19.12 15.56 11.30
N GLY A 53 18.67 16.68 11.89
CA GLY A 53 18.15 16.72 13.26
C GLY A 53 16.85 15.92 13.46
N PHE A 54 16.16 15.56 12.39
CA PHE A 54 14.93 14.76 12.42
C PHE A 54 15.16 13.25 12.49
N ARG A 55 16.41 12.77 12.34
CA ARG A 55 16.72 11.34 12.41
C ARG A 55 16.28 10.66 13.71
N ASN A 56 16.25 11.41 14.82
CA ASN A 56 15.82 10.88 16.11
C ASN A 56 14.28 10.70 16.21
N LEU A 57 13.51 11.25 15.27
CA LEU A 57 12.06 11.09 15.18
C LEU A 57 11.67 9.90 14.29
N ILE A 58 12.62 9.30 13.58
CA ILE A 58 12.42 8.08 12.81
C ILE A 58 12.63 6.93 13.80
N GLU A 59 11.53 6.47 14.41
CA GLU A 59 11.53 5.25 15.23
C GLU A 59 11.82 4.05 14.32
N ASP A 60 12.80 3.24 14.73
CA ASP A 60 13.39 2.13 13.97
C ASP A 60 13.99 2.49 12.60
N LYS A 61 15.28 2.21 12.45
CA LYS A 61 16.10 2.69 11.32
C LYS A 61 15.79 2.05 9.96
N ASN A 62 14.79 1.17 9.83
CA ASN A 62 14.65 0.32 8.64
C ASN A 62 13.25 -0.29 8.33
N PRO A 63 12.08 0.30 8.66
CA PRO A 63 10.87 -0.13 7.99
C PRO A 63 10.86 0.49 6.58
N THR A 64 11.38 -0.24 5.58
CA THR A 64 11.09 0.13 4.19
C THR A 64 9.59 0.00 4.01
N ASN A 65 8.90 1.11 3.78
CA ASN A 65 7.47 1.07 3.50
C ASN A 65 7.25 0.17 2.28
N LYS A 66 6.19 -0.65 2.33
CA LYS A 66 5.82 -1.52 1.21
C LYS A 66 4.64 -0.90 0.49
N MET A 67 4.74 -0.82 -0.83
CA MET A 67 3.63 -0.42 -1.69
C MET A 67 3.08 -1.65 -2.41
N ILE A 68 1.83 -1.97 -2.14
CA ILE A 68 1.03 -2.99 -2.81
C ILE A 68 0.23 -2.30 -3.91
N ILE A 69 0.38 -2.76 -5.14
CA ILE A 69 -0.37 -2.28 -6.31
C ILE A 69 -1.10 -3.47 -6.93
N SER A 70 -2.42 -3.36 -7.07
CA SER A 70 -3.23 -4.40 -7.69
C SER A 70 -4.28 -3.81 -8.62
N VAL A 71 -4.55 -4.50 -9.73
CA VAL A 71 -5.67 -4.17 -10.61
C VAL A 71 -6.89 -4.95 -10.13
N ILE A 72 -7.91 -4.22 -9.70
CA ILE A 72 -9.15 -4.77 -9.17
C ILE A 72 -10.25 -4.66 -10.22
N LYS A 73 -11.02 -5.73 -10.41
CA LYS A 73 -11.92 -5.89 -11.58
C LYS A 73 -13.15 -4.97 -11.56
N ASP A 74 -13.67 -4.66 -10.37
CA ASP A 74 -14.88 -3.87 -10.16
C ASP A 74 -14.89 -3.20 -8.77
N ASP A 75 -15.83 -2.27 -8.57
CA ASP A 75 -15.94 -1.48 -7.35
C ASP A 75 -16.34 -2.29 -6.10
N ASN A 76 -17.07 -3.39 -6.26
CA ASN A 76 -17.46 -4.23 -5.12
C ASN A 76 -16.24 -4.98 -4.60
N LEU A 77 -15.47 -5.59 -5.49
CA LEU A 77 -14.21 -6.26 -5.12
C LEU A 77 -13.18 -5.24 -4.60
N LEU A 78 -13.18 -4.01 -5.11
CA LEU A 78 -12.32 -2.95 -4.56
C LEU A 78 -12.69 -2.64 -3.11
N LYS A 79 -13.98 -2.48 -2.82
CA LYS A 79 -14.45 -2.23 -1.46
C LYS A 79 -14.06 -3.38 -0.53
N GLU A 80 -14.31 -4.62 -0.95
CA GLU A 80 -13.93 -5.81 -0.20
C GLU A 80 -12.42 -5.86 0.05
N ALA A 81 -11.58 -5.57 -0.95
CA ALA A 81 -10.14 -5.49 -0.79
C ALA A 81 -9.70 -4.45 0.25
N MET A 82 -10.28 -3.25 0.20
CA MET A 82 -9.96 -2.17 1.14
C MET A 82 -10.39 -2.54 2.56
N ASP A 83 -11.59 -3.13 2.72
CA ASP A 83 -12.08 -3.59 4.01
C ASP A 83 -11.18 -4.71 4.58
N THR A 84 -10.80 -5.71 3.78
CA THR A 84 -9.88 -6.79 4.18
C THR A 84 -8.51 -6.25 4.63
N ILE A 85 -7.94 -5.29 3.89
CA ILE A 85 -6.67 -4.67 4.28
C ILE A 85 -6.83 -3.91 5.60
N GLU A 86 -7.92 -3.18 5.80
CA GLU A 86 -8.17 -2.42 7.02
C GLU A 86 -8.44 -3.32 8.24
N GLU A 87 -9.07 -4.47 8.06
CA GLU A 87 -9.26 -5.49 9.10
C GLU A 87 -7.92 -6.08 9.60
N ILE A 88 -7.02 -6.40 8.67
CA ILE A 88 -5.70 -6.97 8.99
C ILE A 88 -4.77 -5.90 9.55
N TYR A 89 -4.66 -4.77 8.85
CA TYR A 89 -3.68 -3.75 9.16
C TYR A 89 -4.11 -2.83 10.32
N GLY A 90 -5.41 -2.61 10.47
CA GLY A 90 -6.02 -1.62 11.35
C GLY A 90 -6.36 -0.33 10.60
N SER A 91 -7.00 0.61 11.29
CA SER A 91 -7.56 1.78 10.60
C SER A 91 -6.49 2.71 10.01
N PHE A 92 -6.67 3.05 8.73
CA PHE A 92 -5.88 4.05 7.99
C PHE A 92 -6.18 5.49 8.43
N SER A 93 -7.12 5.68 9.37
CA SER A 93 -7.40 6.98 9.99
C SER A 93 -6.44 7.32 11.14
N ASN A 94 -5.64 6.36 11.60
CA ASN A 94 -4.67 6.59 12.67
C ASN A 94 -3.36 7.16 12.13
N PRO A 95 -2.57 7.87 12.94
CA PRO A 95 -1.20 8.22 12.57
C PRO A 95 -0.36 6.96 12.30
N ASN A 96 0.58 7.05 11.36
CA ASN A 96 1.58 6.01 11.07
C ASN A 96 0.98 4.64 10.66
N THR A 97 -0.17 4.64 9.98
CA THR A 97 -0.78 3.41 9.42
C THR A 97 -0.70 3.33 7.91
N GLY A 98 -0.03 4.29 7.25
CA GLY A 98 0.14 4.31 5.80
C GLY A 98 -1.01 4.98 5.05
N ILE A 99 -1.12 4.72 3.74
CA ILE A 99 -2.17 5.30 2.88
C ILE A 99 -2.75 4.25 1.95
N MET A 100 -4.05 4.30 1.72
CA MET A 100 -4.72 3.42 0.76
C MET A 100 -5.70 4.21 -0.10
N PHE A 101 -5.61 4.05 -1.42
CA PHE A 101 -6.45 4.77 -2.37
C PHE A 101 -6.61 3.99 -3.67
N SER A 102 -7.52 4.45 -4.53
CA SER A 102 -7.74 3.86 -5.84
C SER A 102 -7.81 4.89 -6.96
N LEU A 103 -7.51 4.43 -8.18
CA LEU A 103 -7.52 5.24 -9.40
C LEU A 103 -8.30 4.54 -10.52
N ASN A 104 -9.00 5.33 -11.34
CA ASN A 104 -9.68 4.83 -12.54
C ASN A 104 -8.66 4.42 -13.62
N ILE A 105 -8.80 3.21 -14.17
CA ILE A 105 -7.94 2.75 -15.26
C ILE A 105 -8.58 3.11 -16.61
N GLY A 106 -7.89 3.93 -17.40
CA GLY A 106 -8.34 4.31 -18.74
C GLY A 106 -8.15 3.21 -19.77
N ASN A 107 -6.95 2.61 -19.81
CA ASN A 107 -6.59 1.52 -20.73
C ASN A 107 -5.86 0.41 -19.96
N LEU A 108 -6.28 -0.83 -20.19
CA LEU A 108 -5.70 -2.02 -19.56
C LEU A 108 -5.39 -3.09 -20.63
N ARG A 109 -4.24 -3.76 -20.49
CA ARG A 109 -3.79 -4.88 -21.34
C ARG A 109 -3.06 -5.90 -20.47
N GLY A 110 -3.17 -7.18 -20.84
CA GLY A 110 -2.44 -8.26 -20.16
C GLY A 110 -3.03 -8.72 -18.82
N LEU A 111 -4.17 -8.17 -18.39
CA LEU A 111 -4.91 -8.71 -17.24
C LEU A 111 -5.48 -10.08 -17.64
N LYS A 112 -5.03 -11.13 -16.95
CA LYS A 112 -5.68 -12.43 -16.97
C LYS A 112 -6.56 -12.49 -15.72
N LEU A 113 -7.88 -12.54 -15.94
CA LEU A 113 -8.86 -12.85 -14.91
C LEU A 113 -8.89 -14.36 -14.66
#